data_AF-A0A7X0VBQ8-F1
#
_entry.id   AF-A0A7X0VBQ8-F1
#
_cell.length_a   1.000
_cell.length_b   1.000
_cell.length_c   1.000
_cell.angle_alpha   90.00
_cell.angle_beta   90.00
_cell.angle_gamma   90.00
#
_symmetry.space_group_name_H-M   'P 1'
#
loop_
_entity.id
_entity.type
_entity.pdbx_description
1 polymer ?
#
loop_
_entity_poly.entity_id
_entity_poly.type
_entity_poly.pdbx_seq_one_letter_code
_entity_poly.pdbx_strand_id
1 'polypeptide(L)'
;MRAHDDLDWQRLLAYVGSWALVREVPGGLEVTFETADGAPRTVEVVMTPDEWSTHLGVVHGSDDPGVTWLRERVLATPEGTAFLVFSTHDWEPSPTRELPEEPDGGPGEWFVRNRDGSVSYFRDALEPD
;
A
#
# COMPACT_ATOMS: atom_id res chain seq x y z
N MET A 1 9.09 8.12 -19.28
CA MET A 1 8.83 8.77 -17.98
C MET A 1 9.62 8.02 -16.93
N ARG A 2 10.58 8.64 -16.23
CA ARG A 2 11.38 7.97 -15.18
C ARG A 2 11.85 8.89 -14.03
N ALA A 3 11.64 10.20 -14.11
CA ALA A 3 12.15 11.13 -13.10
C ALA A 3 11.09 11.56 -12.05
N HIS A 4 9.80 11.31 -12.31
CA HIS A 4 8.72 11.68 -11.40
C HIS A 4 8.62 10.63 -10.27
N ASP A 5 8.47 9.35 -10.63
CA ASP A 5 8.51 8.23 -9.67
C ASP A 5 9.73 8.27 -8.72
N ASP A 6 10.90 8.66 -9.23
CA ASP A 6 12.13 8.71 -8.42
C ASP A 6 12.08 9.81 -7.32
N LEU A 7 11.49 10.97 -7.63
CA LEU A 7 11.34 12.07 -6.68
C LEU A 7 10.26 11.77 -5.64
N ASP A 8 9.15 11.18 -6.07
CA ASP A 8 8.04 10.81 -5.20
C ASP A 8 8.45 9.70 -4.23
N TRP A 9 9.19 8.72 -4.75
CA TRP A 9 9.81 7.68 -3.95
C TRP A 9 10.76 8.24 -2.89
N GLN A 10 11.66 9.15 -3.27
CA GLN A 10 12.57 9.80 -2.31
C GLN A 10 11.83 10.61 -1.24
N ARG A 11 10.71 11.26 -1.58
CA ARG A 11 9.87 11.98 -0.62
C ARG A 11 9.21 11.04 0.37
N LEU A 12 8.69 9.90 -0.10
CA LEU A 12 8.17 8.86 0.78
C LEU A 12 9.24 8.34 1.73
N LEU A 13 10.43 8.02 1.22
CA LEU A 13 11.57 7.59 2.04
C LEU A 13 11.96 8.65 3.07
N ALA A 14 11.99 9.93 2.69
CA ALA A 14 12.28 11.02 3.62
C ALA A 14 11.20 11.17 4.70
N TYR A 15 9.92 11.02 4.32
CA TYR A 15 8.80 11.05 5.26
C TYR A 15 8.89 9.89 6.26
N VAL A 16 9.04 8.66 5.80
CA VAL A 16 9.18 7.49 6.69
C VAL A 16 10.45 7.61 7.53
N GLY A 17 11.54 8.05 6.92
CA GLY A 17 12.82 8.33 7.57
C GLY A 17 12.76 9.35 8.72
N SER A 18 11.71 10.18 8.78
CA SER A 18 11.54 11.17 9.86
C SER A 18 11.07 10.56 11.18
N TRP A 19 10.46 9.36 11.15
CA TRP A 19 9.90 8.70 12.34
C TRP A 19 10.30 7.23 12.49
N ALA A 20 10.88 6.62 11.46
CA ALA A 20 11.35 5.24 11.44
C ALA A 20 12.61 5.12 10.57
N LEU A 21 13.35 4.04 10.74
CA LEU A 21 14.39 3.63 9.79
C LEU A 21 13.71 2.95 8.60
N VAL A 22 13.98 3.43 7.39
CA VAL A 22 13.40 2.86 6.16
C VAL A 22 14.49 2.34 5.24
N ARG A 23 14.24 1.20 4.61
CA ARG A 23 15.09 0.60 3.59
C ARG A 23 14.25 0.09 2.43
N GLU A 24 14.66 0.42 1.22
CA GLU A 24 14.10 -0.19 0.02
C GLU A 24 14.49 -1.66 -0.06
N VAL A 25 13.50 -2.52 -0.29
CA VAL A 25 13.69 -3.95 -0.55
C VAL A 25 13.05 -4.28 -1.91
N PRO A 26 13.47 -5.36 -2.59
CA PRO A 26 12.82 -5.76 -3.84
C PRO A 26 11.32 -5.87 -3.59
N GLY A 27 10.46 -5.19 -4.34
CA GLY A 27 8.99 -5.27 -4.21
C GLY A 27 8.38 -4.57 -2.98
N GLY A 28 9.11 -3.72 -2.26
CA GLY A 28 8.55 -3.06 -1.08
C GLY A 28 9.47 -2.12 -0.31
N LEU A 29 9.05 -1.78 0.90
CA LEU A 29 9.79 -0.97 1.87
C LEU A 29 9.86 -1.68 3.22
N GLU A 30 11.06 -1.86 3.74
CA GLU A 30 11.25 -2.30 5.11
C GLU A 30 11.27 -1.08 6.03
N VAL A 31 10.36 -1.06 7.00
CA VAL A 31 10.19 0.04 7.96
C VAL A 31 10.46 -0.48 9.36
N THR A 32 11.50 0.02 10.01
CA THR A 32 11.88 -0.31 11.38
C THR A 32 11.62 0.87 12.30
N PHE A 33 10.75 0.69 13.30
CA PHE A 33 10.34 1.71 14.25
C PHE A 33 10.45 1.19 15.68
N GLU A 34 10.59 2.10 16.65
CA GLU A 34 10.53 1.74 18.07
C GLU A 34 9.07 1.56 18.50
N THR A 35 8.78 0.44 19.16
CA THR A 35 7.47 0.16 19.77
C THR A 35 7.29 0.95 21.06
N ALA A 36 6.07 0.98 21.60
CA ALA A 36 5.78 1.64 22.88
C ALA A 36 6.62 1.08 24.05
N ASP A 37 7.00 -0.20 23.97
CA ASP A 37 7.90 -0.88 24.92
C ASP A 37 9.39 -0.57 24.70
N GLY A 38 9.73 0.27 23.72
CA GLY A 38 11.11 0.63 23.37
C GLY A 38 11.88 -0.46 22.63
N ALA A 39 11.22 -1.55 22.22
CA ALA A 39 11.82 -2.57 21.38
C ALA A 39 11.75 -2.16 19.90
N PRO A 40 12.83 -2.31 19.12
CA PRO A 40 12.79 -2.08 17.68
C PRO A 40 11.94 -3.17 17.00
N ARG A 41 11.07 -2.75 16.09
CA ARG A 41 10.21 -3.63 15.30
C ARG A 41 10.31 -3.28 13.83
N THR A 42 10.42 -4.30 13.00
CA THR A 42 10.49 -4.17 11.54
C THR A 42 9.22 -4.70 10.89
N VAL A 43 8.67 -3.95 9.95
CA VAL A 43 7.53 -4.31 9.10
C VAL A 43 7.93 -4.08 7.65
N GLU A 44 7.79 -5.10 6.81
CA GLU A 44 7.97 -4.99 5.36
C GLU A 44 6.63 -4.65 4.71
N VAL A 45 6.57 -3.48 4.09
CA VAL A 45 5.45 -2.95 3.34
C VAL A 45 5.59 -3.42 1.90
N VAL A 46 4.65 -4.25 1.43
CA VAL A 46 4.70 -4.88 0.11
C VAL A 46 3.54 -4.35 -0.73
N MET A 47 3.86 -3.87 -1.92
CA MET A 47 2.87 -3.47 -2.94
C MET A 47 3.40 -3.84 -4.32
N THR A 48 2.53 -3.95 -5.32
CA THR A 48 2.99 -4.02 -6.70
C THR A 48 3.63 -2.69 -7.15
N PRO A 49 4.54 -2.70 -8.14
CA PRO A 49 5.11 -1.47 -8.68
C PRO A 49 4.08 -0.48 -9.24
N ASP A 50 2.98 -0.97 -9.83
CA ASP A 50 1.89 -0.12 -10.36
C ASP A 50 1.10 0.55 -9.23
N GLU A 51 0.87 -0.19 -8.14
CA GLU A 51 0.23 0.35 -6.94
C GLU A 51 1.11 1.38 -6.24
N TRP A 52 2.43 1.20 -6.19
CA TRP A 52 3.34 2.24 -5.69
C TRP A 52 3.21 3.54 -6.49
N SER A 53 3.23 3.45 -7.83
CA SER A 53 3.10 4.62 -8.70
C SER A 53 1.72 5.29 -8.53
N THR A 54 0.66 4.51 -8.41
CA THR A 54 -0.69 5.01 -8.12
C THR A 54 -0.75 5.68 -6.75
N HIS A 55 -0.26 5.02 -5.72
CA HIS A 55 -0.32 5.48 -4.33
C HIS A 55 0.41 6.80 -4.17
N LEU A 56 1.61 6.90 -4.73
CA LEU A 56 2.39 8.14 -4.78
C LEU A 56 1.68 9.23 -5.61
N GLY A 57 1.07 8.88 -6.74
CA GLY A 57 0.32 9.81 -7.57
C GLY A 57 -0.95 10.38 -6.91
N VAL A 58 -1.67 9.58 -6.12
CA VAL A 58 -2.85 10.02 -5.34
C VAL A 58 -2.41 10.88 -4.16
N VAL A 59 -1.35 10.48 -3.45
CA VAL A 59 -0.78 11.27 -2.36
C VAL A 59 -0.39 12.66 -2.85
N HIS A 60 0.15 12.80 -4.07
CA HIS A 60 0.59 14.09 -4.60
C HIS A 60 -0.53 15.04 -5.09
N GLY A 61 -1.76 14.55 -5.25
CA GLY A 61 -2.94 15.40 -5.47
C GLY A 61 -3.32 16.22 -4.23
N SER A 62 -2.85 15.79 -3.06
CA SER A 62 -2.86 16.55 -1.82
C SER A 62 -1.42 16.99 -1.53
N ASP A 63 -1.16 18.24 -1.21
CA ASP A 63 0.22 18.78 -1.08
C ASP A 63 1.04 18.21 0.10
N ASP A 64 0.61 17.10 0.72
CA ASP A 64 1.08 16.64 2.02
C ASP A 64 1.27 15.10 2.06
N PRO A 65 2.51 14.59 2.12
CA PRO A 65 2.80 13.17 2.32
C PRO A 65 2.42 12.68 3.73
N GLY A 66 1.97 13.56 4.63
CA GLY A 66 1.34 13.18 5.89
C GLY A 66 -0.08 12.63 5.71
N VAL A 67 -0.69 12.78 4.53
CA VAL A 67 -2.01 12.20 4.17
C VAL A 67 -1.91 10.70 3.87
N THR A 68 -0.70 10.16 3.78
CA THR A 68 -0.49 8.73 3.61
C THR A 68 -0.82 8.01 4.92
N TRP A 69 -1.95 7.29 4.97
CA TRP A 69 -2.32 6.40 6.08
C TRP A 69 -1.28 5.30 6.37
N LEU A 70 -0.21 5.21 5.56
CA LEU A 70 0.91 4.29 5.74
C LEU A 70 1.46 4.31 7.17
N ARG A 71 1.74 5.48 7.76
CA ARG A 71 2.27 5.54 9.14
C ARG A 71 1.31 4.91 10.14
N GLU A 72 0.04 5.30 10.09
CA GLU A 72 -0.99 4.77 10.99
C GLU A 72 -1.14 3.25 10.81
N ARG A 73 -1.08 2.75 9.58
CA ARG A 73 -1.21 1.31 9.28
C ARG A 73 0.01 0.49 9.67
N VAL A 74 1.22 1.02 9.47
CA VAL A 74 2.46 0.39 9.94
C VAL A 74 2.46 0.30 11.47
N LEU A 75 2.08 1.38 12.16
CA LEU A 75 1.99 1.40 13.63
C LEU A 75 0.83 0.55 14.17
N ALA A 76 -0.28 0.42 13.43
CA ALA A 76 -1.41 -0.43 13.77
C ALA A 76 -1.20 -1.92 13.42
N THR A 77 -0.07 -2.28 12.81
CA THR A 77 0.22 -3.67 12.44
C THR A 77 0.29 -4.54 13.70
N PRO A 78 -0.55 -5.59 13.82
CA PRO A 78 -0.63 -6.41 15.03
C PRO A 78 0.69 -7.07 15.35
N GLU A 79 1.04 -7.13 16.64
CA GLU A 79 2.28 -7.73 17.13
C GLU A 79 2.46 -9.17 16.61
N GLY A 80 3.67 -9.50 16.16
CA GLY A 80 3.97 -10.78 15.52
C GLY A 80 3.76 -10.82 14.01
N THR A 81 3.19 -9.76 13.42
CA THR A 81 3.08 -9.63 11.96
C THR A 81 4.24 -8.82 11.39
N ALA A 82 4.94 -9.41 10.42
CA ALA A 82 6.14 -8.83 9.81
C ALA A 82 5.86 -8.18 8.44
N PHE A 83 4.71 -8.45 7.80
CA PHE A 83 4.39 -7.91 6.48
C PHE A 83 3.10 -7.10 6.53
N LEU A 84 3.08 -5.98 5.83
CA LEU A 84 1.89 -5.18 5.55
C LEU A 84 1.73 -5.15 4.03
N VAL A 85 0.76 -5.91 3.52
CA VAL A 85 0.50 -6.00 2.08
C VAL A 85 -0.60 -5.02 1.71
N PHE A 86 -0.46 -4.37 0.56
CA PHE A 86 -1.55 -3.58 0.00
C PHE A 86 -2.40 -4.48 -0.89
N SER A 87 -3.71 -4.47 -0.64
CA SER A 87 -4.67 -5.40 -1.22
C SER A 87 -6.00 -4.69 -1.38
N THR A 88 -6.61 -4.75 -2.56
CA THR A 88 -7.93 -4.14 -2.84
C THR A 88 -8.08 -2.68 -2.38
N HIS A 89 -6.99 -1.90 -2.41
CA HIS A 89 -6.92 -0.50 -1.96
C HIS A 89 -6.93 -0.29 -0.43
N ASP A 90 -6.71 -1.33 0.37
CA ASP A 90 -6.49 -1.22 1.82
C ASP A 90 -5.17 -1.91 2.24
N TRP A 91 -4.77 -1.69 3.49
CA TRP A 91 -3.53 -2.22 4.06
C TRP A 91 -3.87 -3.39 4.97
N GLU A 92 -3.45 -4.59 4.57
CA GLU A 92 -3.73 -5.82 5.29
C GLU A 92 -2.45 -6.39 5.93
N PRO A 93 -2.45 -6.66 7.24
CA PRO A 93 -1.33 -7.34 7.87
C PRO A 93 -1.29 -8.79 7.40
N SER A 94 -0.12 -9.24 6.94
CA SER A 94 0.07 -10.60 6.42
C SER A 94 1.23 -11.32 7.11
N PRO A 95 1.10 -12.63 7.40
CA PRO A 95 2.22 -13.44 7.87
C PRO A 95 3.26 -13.71 6.77
N THR A 96 2.92 -13.49 5.50
CA THR A 96 3.81 -13.71 4.35
C THR A 96 3.92 -12.46 3.50
N ARG A 97 5.00 -12.41 2.72
CA ARG A 97 5.26 -11.38 1.71
C ARG A 97 4.40 -11.52 0.45
N GLU A 98 3.53 -12.53 0.42
CA GLU A 98 2.70 -12.79 -0.75
C GLU A 98 1.60 -11.75 -0.80
N LEU A 99 1.56 -11.03 -1.92
CA LEU A 99 0.41 -10.20 -2.25
C LEU A 99 -0.76 -11.13 -2.53
N PRO A 100 -1.96 -10.86 -1.97
CA PRO A 100 -3.12 -11.65 -2.31
C PRO A 100 -3.35 -11.57 -3.81
N GLU A 101 -3.73 -12.69 -4.43
CA GLU A 101 -4.13 -12.70 -5.83
C GLU A 101 -5.26 -11.67 -5.99
N GLU A 102 -5.04 -10.69 -6.88
CA GLU A 102 -6.12 -9.81 -7.28
C GLU A 102 -7.29 -10.70 -7.72
N PRO A 103 -8.52 -10.44 -7.27
CA PRO A 103 -9.65 -11.26 -7.69
C PRO A 103 -9.70 -11.23 -9.22
N ASP A 104 -9.38 -12.37 -9.83
CA ASP A 104 -9.59 -12.62 -11.25
C ASP A 104 -11.08 -12.37 -11.47
N GLY A 105 -11.41 -11.19 -12.00
CA GLY A 105 -12.79 -10.80 -12.27
C GLY A 105 -13.41 -11.90 -13.12
N GLY A 106 -14.24 -12.75 -12.50
CA GLY A 106 -14.82 -13.89 -13.17
C GLY A 106 -15.60 -13.43 -14.41
N PRO A 107 -15.85 -14.32 -15.38
CA PRO A 107 -16.64 -13.95 -16.55
C PRO A 107 -18.01 -13.39 -16.11
N GLY A 108 -18.22 -12.08 -16.32
CA GLY A 108 -19.43 -11.34 -15.90
C GLY A 108 -19.24 -10.36 -14.73
N GLU A 109 -18.07 -10.32 -14.11
CA GLU A 109 -17.71 -9.37 -13.07
C GLU A 109 -16.62 -8.44 -13.61
N TRP A 110 -16.97 -7.16 -13.77
CA TRP A 110 -16.01 -6.14 -14.18
C TRP A 110 -15.95 -5.07 -13.11
N PHE A 111 -14.73 -4.63 -12.85
CA PHE A 111 -14.47 -3.52 -11.94
C PHE A 111 -14.05 -2.30 -12.75
N VAL A 112 -14.58 -1.13 -12.39
CA VAL A 112 -14.11 0.14 -12.93
C VAL A 112 -13.26 0.81 -11.87
N ARG A 113 -12.04 1.16 -12.28
CA ARG A 113 -11.19 2.07 -11.54
C ARG A 113 -11.67 3.49 -11.78
N ASN A 114 -12.25 4.11 -10.75
CA ASN A 114 -12.66 5.51 -10.81
C ASN A 114 -11.41 6.41 -10.76
N ARG A 115 -11.62 7.66 -11.19
CA ARG A 115 -10.55 8.67 -11.22
C ARG A 115 -10.02 9.07 -9.84
N ASP A 116 -10.79 8.84 -8.77
CA ASP A 116 -10.35 9.06 -7.39
C ASP A 116 -9.59 7.87 -6.79
N GLY A 117 -9.43 6.78 -7.55
CA GLY A 117 -8.79 5.55 -7.08
C GLY A 117 -9.76 4.57 -6.41
N SER A 118 -11.04 4.90 -6.26
CA SER A 118 -12.04 3.92 -5.80
C SER A 118 -12.34 2.88 -6.89
N VAL A 119 -12.62 1.64 -6.47
CA VAL A 119 -13.06 0.57 -7.36
C VAL A 119 -14.56 0.38 -7.20
N SER A 120 -15.30 0.49 -8.31
CA SER A 120 -16.71 0.13 -8.35
C SER A 120 -16.87 -1.26 -8.93
N TYR A 121 -17.56 -2.12 -8.18
CA TYR A 121 -17.87 -3.48 -8.58
C TYR A 121 -19.19 -3.52 -9.34
N PHE A 122 -19.16 -4.06 -10.54
CA PHE A 122 -20.34 -4.31 -11.34
C PHE A 122 -20.48 -5.82 -11.54
N ARG A 123 -21.60 -6.35 -11.07
CA ARG A 123 -22.01 -7.71 -11.37
C ARG A 123 -23.09 -7.63 -12.43
N ASP A 124 -22.89 -8.33 -13.54
CA ASP A 124 -23.99 -8.56 -14.48
C ASP A 124 -25.05 -9.39 -13.76
N ALA A 125 -26.20 -8.78 -13.49
CA ALA A 125 -27.36 -9.53 -13.05
C ALA A 125 -27.84 -10.30 -14.28
N LEU A 126 -27.40 -11.55 -14.42
CA LEU A 126 -28.06 -12.52 -15.29
C LEU A 126 -29.56 -12.48 -14.93
N GLU A 127 -30.33 -11.83 -15.79
CA GLU A 127 -31.79 -11.81 -15.70
C GLU A 127 -32.26 -13.27 -15.63
N PRO A 128 -32.97 -13.68 -14.57
CA PRO A 128 -33.57 -15.02 -14.57
C PRO A 128 -34.65 -15.06 -15.65
N ASP A 129 -34.56 -16.10 -16.49
CA ASP A 129 -35.46 -16.48 -17.60
C ASP A 129 -36.96 -16.33 -17.27
#